data_AF-A0A1G6NHA1-F1
#
_entry.id   AF-A0A1G6NHA1-F1
#
_cell.length_a   1.000
_cell.length_b   1.000
_cell.length_c   1.000
_cell.angle_alpha   90.00
_cell.angle_beta   90.00
_cell.angle_gamma   90.00
#
_symmetry.space_group_name_H-M   'P 1'
#
loop_
_entity.id
_entity.type
_entity.pdbx_description
1 polymer ?
#
loop_
_entity_poly.entity_id
_entity_poly.type
_entity_poly.pdbx_seq_one_letter_code
_entity_poly.pdbx_strand_id
1 'polypeptide(L)'
;MLYEVAPDIPTFYFSGELEESAMAALVETGASVKFGQSEWVQTGDLIASFSSRGPVYETGAIKPEIIAPGEEIFSTVPDFVNGPESIGDYDEAYASYSGTSMAAPYVAGVAALMLQADPELTPAEIKTRIMNTAGPLAKEYNVFEVGAGLIDPRAAVATDMTIQTTIAGLHLEKDVLTTIPDHTGALSYGFLSTNDGNVRERNSIRLQNRSSEAKTFTVDVQFGAVNGTLRAVDSGVVRQTNQKVTVPAGKTATHNAFLIAPKTTAPGLYGGYVTYTNQANENEVYRVPFGAAIDLEVDFEFDLESFKTLLPDLLAS
;
A
#
# COMPACT_ATOMS: atom_id res chain seq x y z
N MET A 1 -19.51 32.05 16.31
CA MET A 1 -18.06 32.03 16.53
C MET A 1 -17.43 32.76 15.37
N LEU A 2 -16.81 33.90 15.63
CA LEU A 2 -16.00 34.61 14.63
C LEU A 2 -14.68 33.84 14.58
N TYR A 3 -14.38 33.20 13.46
CA TYR A 3 -13.06 32.65 13.21
C TYR A 3 -12.11 33.84 13.05
N GLU A 4 -11.23 34.05 14.02
CA GLU A 4 -10.10 34.96 13.89
C GLU A 4 -9.11 34.29 12.93
N VAL A 5 -9.17 34.68 11.66
CA VAL A 5 -8.26 34.18 10.63
C VAL A 5 -6.88 34.75 10.98
N ALA A 6 -5.92 33.86 11.30
CA ALA A 6 -4.55 34.26 11.55
C ALA A 6 -4.01 34.99 10.30
N PRO A 7 -3.15 36.02 10.44
CA PRO A 7 -2.61 36.72 9.30
C PRO A 7 -1.76 35.76 8.44
N ASP A 8 -2.06 35.70 7.14
CA ASP A 8 -1.27 34.95 6.17
C ASP A 8 0.13 35.56 6.06
N ILE A 9 1.11 34.87 6.66
CA ILE A 9 2.52 35.20 6.51
C ILE A 9 3.04 34.39 5.32
N PRO A 10 3.45 35.03 4.21
CA PRO A 10 4.04 34.32 3.07
C PRO A 10 5.23 33.49 3.55
N THR A 11 5.12 32.18 3.46
CA THR A 11 6.13 31.23 3.92
C THR A 11 6.64 30.42 2.74
N PHE A 12 7.94 30.21 2.67
CA PHE A 12 8.60 29.40 1.65
C PHE A 12 9.67 28.53 2.30
N TYR A 13 9.89 27.36 1.72
CA TYR A 13 10.88 26.38 2.18
C TYR A 13 11.94 26.18 1.10
N PHE A 14 13.21 26.04 1.51
CA PHE A 14 14.30 25.63 0.62
C PHE A 14 14.66 24.18 0.91
N SER A 15 14.93 23.38 -0.12
CA SER A 15 15.46 22.03 0.06
C SER A 15 16.97 21.99 -0.15
N GLY A 16 17.69 21.30 0.74
CA GLY A 16 19.09 20.89 0.57
C GLY A 16 20.14 22.02 0.66
N GLU A 17 21.29 21.83 0.00
CA GLU A 17 22.49 22.69 0.06
C GLU A 17 22.27 24.13 -0.46
N LEU A 18 21.14 24.40 -1.12
CA LEU A 18 20.72 25.73 -1.55
C LEU A 18 20.29 26.60 -0.37
N GLU A 19 19.82 26.02 0.74
CA GLU A 19 19.25 26.76 1.86
C GLU A 19 20.30 27.66 2.55
N GLU A 20 21.47 27.13 2.88
CA GLU A 20 22.47 27.88 3.65
C GLU A 20 23.21 28.92 2.79
N SER A 21 23.57 28.56 1.56
CA SER A 21 24.33 29.43 0.65
C SER A 21 23.48 30.53 0.01
N ALA A 22 22.22 30.23 -0.36
CA ALA A 22 21.32 31.24 -0.92
C ALA A 22 20.81 32.20 0.17
N MET A 23 20.52 31.72 1.39
CA MET A 23 20.11 32.60 2.49
C MET A 23 21.25 33.51 2.93
N ALA A 24 22.47 33.00 3.07
CA ALA A 24 23.63 33.83 3.40
C ALA A 24 23.84 34.94 2.36
N ALA A 25 23.74 34.60 1.07
CA ALA A 25 23.90 35.56 -0.02
C ALA A 25 22.78 36.63 -0.06
N LEU A 26 21.52 36.27 0.21
CA LEU A 26 20.42 37.24 0.27
C LEU A 26 20.59 38.24 1.42
N VAL A 27 20.99 37.75 2.59
CA VAL A 27 21.23 38.60 3.78
C VAL A 27 22.43 39.52 3.55
N GLU A 28 23.52 39.01 2.97
CA GLU A 28 24.75 39.78 2.76
C GLU A 28 24.58 40.86 1.68
N THR A 29 23.83 40.57 0.62
CA THR A 29 23.70 41.48 -0.54
C THR A 29 22.49 42.41 -0.47
N GLY A 30 21.51 42.13 0.39
CA GLY A 30 20.23 42.84 0.39
C GLY A 30 19.42 42.64 -0.90
N ALA A 31 19.67 41.56 -1.63
CA ALA A 31 19.02 41.29 -2.90
C ALA A 31 17.52 40.96 -2.71
N SER A 32 16.69 41.41 -3.66
CA SER A 32 15.26 41.07 -3.70
C SER A 32 15.04 39.75 -4.43
N VAL A 33 14.29 38.82 -3.83
CA VAL A 33 13.80 37.61 -4.51
C VAL A 33 12.47 37.90 -5.20
N LYS A 34 12.32 37.42 -6.43
CA LYS A 34 11.03 37.34 -7.11
C LYS A 34 10.71 35.88 -7.38
N PHE A 35 9.58 35.41 -6.88
CA PHE A 35 9.04 34.11 -7.24
C PHE A 35 8.37 34.24 -8.62
N GLY A 36 8.87 33.47 -9.60
CA GLY A 36 8.30 33.39 -10.95
C GLY A 36 7.20 32.33 -11.03
N GLN A 37 6.87 31.88 -12.25
CA GLN A 37 6.07 30.66 -12.42
C GLN A 37 6.80 29.48 -11.75
N SER A 38 6.08 28.75 -10.89
CA SER A 38 6.57 27.50 -10.33
C SER A 38 6.54 26.42 -11.41
N GLU A 39 7.62 25.65 -11.49
CA GLU A 39 7.63 24.36 -12.18
C GLU A 39 7.65 23.27 -11.13
N TRP A 40 6.69 22.36 -11.18
CA TRP A 40 6.63 21.21 -10.30
C TRP A 40 7.61 20.14 -10.79
N VAL A 41 8.72 19.97 -10.09
CA VAL A 41 9.64 18.83 -10.30
C VAL A 41 9.29 17.76 -9.28
N GLN A 42 8.33 16.90 -9.60
CA GLN A 42 8.02 15.75 -8.77
C GLN A 42 8.78 14.53 -9.29
N THR A 43 9.64 13.93 -8.46
CA THR A 43 10.07 12.55 -8.68
C THR A 43 8.89 11.65 -8.35
N GLY A 44 8.10 11.29 -9.37
CA GLY A 44 6.91 10.45 -9.22
C GLY A 44 7.24 9.00 -8.85
N ASP A 45 6.20 8.21 -8.59
CA ASP A 45 6.25 6.77 -8.30
C ASP A 45 7.14 6.38 -7.10
N LEU A 46 7.17 7.23 -6.07
CA LEU A 46 7.83 6.98 -4.79
C LEU A 46 6.80 6.94 -3.66
N ILE A 47 7.11 6.25 -2.56
CA ILE A 47 6.29 6.32 -1.34
C ILE A 47 6.57 7.64 -0.60
N ALA A 48 5.51 8.31 -0.15
CA ALA A 48 5.62 9.50 0.69
C ALA A 48 6.19 9.15 2.07
N SER A 49 7.00 10.05 2.64
CA SER A 49 7.68 9.81 3.92
C SER A 49 6.72 9.54 5.08
N PHE A 50 5.58 10.25 5.09
CA PHE A 50 4.51 10.15 6.08
C PHE A 50 3.63 8.90 5.95
N SER A 51 3.76 8.12 4.87
CA SER A 51 2.91 6.93 4.67
C SER A 51 3.18 5.92 5.79
N SER A 52 2.10 5.48 6.46
CA SER A 52 2.18 4.44 7.48
C SER A 52 2.67 3.13 6.87
N ARG A 53 3.42 2.36 7.67
CA ARG A 53 4.07 1.12 7.26
C ARG A 53 3.59 0.00 8.18
N GLY A 54 3.47 -1.21 7.65
CA GLY A 54 3.26 -2.41 8.42
C GLY A 54 4.57 -2.99 8.97
N PRO A 55 4.54 -4.26 9.42
CA PRO A 55 3.37 -5.14 9.47
C PRO A 55 2.28 -4.67 10.45
N VAL A 56 1.07 -5.24 10.35
CA VAL A 56 0.05 -5.10 11.39
C VAL A 56 0.60 -5.66 12.70
N TYR A 57 0.51 -4.88 13.78
CA TYR A 57 1.11 -5.21 15.06
C TYR A 57 0.62 -6.55 15.65
N GLU A 58 -0.68 -6.83 15.61
CA GLU A 58 -1.25 -8.02 16.27
C GLU A 58 -1.13 -9.29 15.43
N THR A 59 -1.09 -9.17 14.10
CA THR A 59 -1.17 -10.33 13.19
C THR A 59 0.08 -10.55 12.37
N GLY A 60 0.98 -9.57 12.31
CA GLY A 60 2.13 -9.57 11.40
C GLY A 60 1.70 -9.41 9.93
N ALA A 61 0.45 -9.01 9.68
CA ALA A 61 -0.10 -8.99 8.33
C ALA A 61 0.53 -7.89 7.45
N ILE A 62 0.62 -8.16 6.15
CA ILE A 62 1.05 -7.16 5.17
C ILE A 62 0.02 -6.03 5.10
N LYS A 63 0.46 -4.83 5.49
CA LYS A 63 -0.21 -3.54 5.29
C LYS A 63 0.85 -2.49 4.93
N PRO A 64 0.52 -1.47 4.11
CA PRO A 64 -0.75 -1.27 3.42
C PRO A 64 -1.00 -2.33 2.33
N GLU A 65 -2.22 -2.38 1.77
CA GLU A 65 -2.49 -3.27 0.62
C GLU A 65 -1.97 -2.75 -0.72
N ILE A 66 -2.02 -1.44 -0.92
CA ILE A 66 -1.81 -0.79 -2.22
C ILE A 66 -1.30 0.64 -2.01
N ILE A 67 -0.55 1.15 -2.98
CA ILE A 67 -0.14 2.56 -3.09
C ILE A 67 -0.95 3.25 -4.18
N ALA A 68 -1.37 4.49 -3.92
CA ALA A 68 -2.03 5.37 -4.87
C ALA A 68 -1.54 6.81 -4.69
N PRO A 69 -1.73 7.69 -5.68
CA PRO A 69 -1.34 9.09 -5.58
C PRO A 69 -1.97 9.77 -4.36
N GLY A 70 -1.15 10.37 -3.50
CA GLY A 70 -1.60 11.02 -2.27
C GLY A 70 -0.71 12.17 -1.81
N GLU A 71 0.23 12.62 -2.63
CA GLU A 71 1.11 13.75 -2.32
C GLU A 71 0.87 14.85 -3.35
N GLU A 72 0.65 16.07 -2.88
CA GLU A 72 0.32 17.26 -3.68
C GLU A 72 -0.88 17.06 -4.61
N ILE A 73 -1.95 16.45 -4.09
CA ILE A 73 -3.17 16.23 -4.84
C ILE A 73 -4.00 17.51 -4.88
N PHE A 74 -4.04 18.13 -6.05
CA PHE A 74 -4.88 19.29 -6.34
C PHE A 74 -6.35 18.87 -6.49
N SER A 75 -7.21 19.37 -5.61
CA SER A 75 -8.64 19.03 -5.59
C SER A 75 -9.48 20.18 -5.04
N THR A 76 -10.79 20.01 -5.03
CA THR A 76 -11.76 21.00 -4.55
C THR A 76 -11.67 21.20 -3.04
N VAL A 77 -11.74 22.45 -2.61
CA VAL A 77 -11.92 22.86 -1.21
C VAL A 77 -13.06 23.89 -1.14
N PRO A 78 -13.70 24.10 0.02
CA PRO A 78 -14.53 25.28 0.20
C PRO A 78 -13.74 26.56 -0.10
N ASP A 79 -14.35 27.49 -0.83
CA ASP A 79 -13.74 28.76 -1.27
C ASP A 79 -13.08 29.55 -0.13
N PHE A 80 -13.71 29.59 1.05
CA PHE A 80 -13.17 30.27 2.23
C PHE A 80 -11.85 29.69 2.77
N VAL A 81 -11.43 28.50 2.34
CA VAL A 81 -10.16 27.89 2.74
C VAL A 81 -8.97 28.69 2.19
N ASN A 82 -9.14 29.32 1.03
CA ASN A 82 -8.08 30.08 0.36
C ASN A 82 -8.06 31.57 0.72
N GLY A 83 -8.98 32.02 1.58
CA GLY A 83 -9.03 33.37 2.11
C GLY A 83 -10.43 34.00 2.05
N PRO A 84 -10.69 35.05 2.82
CA PRO A 84 -11.95 35.79 2.74
C PRO A 84 -12.20 36.44 1.37
N GLU A 85 -11.14 36.74 0.62
CA GLU A 85 -11.19 37.26 -0.75
C GLU A 85 -11.70 36.24 -1.78
N SER A 86 -11.52 34.95 -1.54
CA SER A 86 -11.94 33.86 -2.41
C SER A 86 -13.43 33.52 -2.28
N ILE A 87 -14.12 34.03 -1.26
CA ILE A 87 -15.54 33.72 -1.00
C ILE A 87 -16.41 34.16 -2.18
N GLY A 88 -17.08 33.19 -2.80
CA GLY A 88 -17.93 33.38 -3.98
C GLY A 88 -17.20 33.22 -5.32
N ASP A 89 -15.88 32.95 -5.32
CA ASP A 89 -15.10 32.64 -6.51
C ASP A 89 -14.76 31.14 -6.57
N TYR A 90 -15.45 30.41 -7.45
CA TYR A 90 -15.23 28.97 -7.62
C TYR A 90 -13.94 28.63 -8.36
N ASP A 91 -13.33 29.57 -9.08
CA ASP A 91 -12.02 29.36 -9.70
C ASP A 91 -10.93 29.28 -8.63
N GLU A 92 -11.18 29.85 -7.44
CA GLU A 92 -10.33 29.79 -6.26
C GLU A 92 -10.77 28.70 -5.25
N ALA A 93 -11.71 27.82 -5.59
CA ALA A 93 -12.19 26.75 -4.70
C ALA A 93 -11.38 25.44 -4.82
N TYR A 94 -10.06 25.56 -4.97
CA TYR A 94 -9.15 24.43 -5.15
C TYR A 94 -7.85 24.60 -4.36
N ALA A 95 -7.31 23.51 -3.83
CA ALA A 95 -6.01 23.51 -3.15
C ALA A 95 -5.32 22.15 -3.32
N SER A 96 -4.00 22.13 -3.11
CA SER A 96 -3.21 20.89 -3.04
C SER A 96 -3.07 20.42 -1.60
N TYR A 97 -3.33 19.14 -1.37
CA TYR A 97 -3.07 18.51 -0.07
C TYR A 97 -2.33 17.18 -0.23
N SER A 98 -1.62 16.81 0.83
CA SER A 98 -0.83 15.59 0.93
C SER A 98 -1.34 14.75 2.09
N GLY A 99 -1.56 13.46 1.84
CA GLY A 99 -2.01 12.51 2.85
C GLY A 99 -2.51 11.20 2.24
N THR A 100 -2.48 10.14 3.05
CA THR A 100 -3.20 8.90 2.71
C THR A 100 -4.71 9.14 2.60
N SER A 101 -5.23 10.19 3.25
CA SER A 101 -6.59 10.72 3.06
C SER A 101 -6.90 11.16 1.62
N MET A 102 -5.88 11.48 0.82
CA MET A 102 -6.02 11.82 -0.61
C MET A 102 -5.82 10.59 -1.50
N ALA A 103 -4.97 9.64 -1.09
CA ALA A 103 -4.83 8.35 -1.78
C ALA A 103 -6.08 7.46 -1.65
N ALA A 104 -6.73 7.45 -0.48
CA ALA A 104 -7.93 6.66 -0.23
C ALA A 104 -9.09 6.95 -1.22
N PRO A 105 -9.51 8.20 -1.48
CA PRO A 105 -10.56 8.49 -2.44
C PRO A 105 -10.15 8.18 -3.89
N TYR A 106 -8.85 8.21 -4.23
CA TYR A 106 -8.37 7.75 -5.53
C TYR A 106 -8.70 6.26 -5.73
N VAL A 107 -8.35 5.41 -4.75
CA VAL A 107 -8.67 3.97 -4.79
C VAL A 107 -10.19 3.73 -4.77
N ALA A 108 -10.94 4.53 -4.02
CA ALA A 108 -12.41 4.46 -4.01
C ALA A 108 -13.01 4.78 -5.39
N GLY A 109 -12.45 5.76 -6.12
CA GLY A 109 -12.83 6.05 -7.49
C GLY A 109 -12.57 4.88 -8.45
N VAL A 110 -11.43 4.20 -8.32
CA VAL A 110 -11.13 2.98 -9.10
C VAL A 110 -12.14 1.87 -8.78
N ALA A 111 -12.46 1.65 -7.50
CA ALA A 111 -13.48 0.68 -7.10
C ALA A 111 -14.87 1.02 -7.70
N ALA A 112 -15.24 2.30 -7.76
CA ALA A 112 -16.48 2.74 -8.39
C ALA A 112 -16.49 2.45 -9.91
N LEU A 113 -15.37 2.67 -10.62
CA LEU A 113 -15.25 2.31 -12.04
C LEU A 113 -15.34 0.80 -12.26
N MET A 114 -14.76 0.00 -11.36
CA MET A 114 -14.88 -1.46 -11.41
C MET A 114 -16.33 -1.90 -11.24
N LEU A 115 -17.07 -1.32 -10.27
CA LEU A 115 -18.49 -1.59 -10.08
C LEU A 115 -19.36 -1.09 -11.24
N GLN A 116 -18.97 0.00 -11.90
CA GLN A 116 -19.65 0.46 -13.11
C GLN A 116 -19.49 -0.54 -14.26
N ALA A 117 -18.30 -1.15 -14.39
CA ALA A 117 -18.02 -2.14 -15.42
C ALA A 117 -18.64 -3.52 -15.11
N ASP A 118 -18.65 -3.93 -13.84
CA ASP A 118 -19.17 -5.21 -13.36
C ASP A 118 -19.84 -5.03 -11.97
N PRO A 119 -21.16 -4.77 -11.93
CA PRO A 119 -21.89 -4.52 -10.69
C PRO A 119 -21.97 -5.72 -9.74
N GLU A 120 -21.63 -6.93 -10.19
CA GLU A 120 -21.67 -8.14 -9.37
C GLU A 120 -20.36 -8.38 -8.60
N LEU A 121 -19.36 -7.51 -8.74
CA LEU A 121 -18.12 -7.63 -8.00
C LEU A 121 -18.34 -7.48 -6.50
N THR A 122 -17.85 -8.47 -5.76
CA THR A 122 -17.79 -8.41 -4.30
C THR A 122 -16.66 -7.49 -3.83
N PRO A 123 -16.72 -6.91 -2.60
CA PRO A 123 -15.62 -6.13 -2.05
C PRO A 123 -14.27 -6.86 -2.05
N ALA A 124 -14.29 -8.17 -1.78
CA ALA A 124 -13.10 -9.02 -1.80
C ALA A 124 -12.52 -9.18 -3.22
N GLU A 125 -13.37 -9.32 -4.25
CA GLU A 125 -12.91 -9.34 -5.65
C GLU A 125 -12.34 -7.98 -6.06
N ILE A 126 -12.97 -6.87 -5.66
CA ILE A 126 -12.46 -5.52 -5.95
C ILE A 126 -11.06 -5.34 -5.35
N LYS A 127 -10.91 -5.60 -4.04
CA LYS A 127 -9.63 -5.55 -3.32
C LYS A 127 -8.59 -6.43 -4.01
N THR A 128 -8.94 -7.67 -4.32
CA THR A 128 -8.01 -8.65 -4.92
C THR A 128 -7.57 -8.23 -6.32
N ARG A 129 -8.46 -7.75 -7.18
CA ARG A 129 -8.11 -7.30 -8.54
C ARG A 129 -7.18 -6.08 -8.51
N ILE A 130 -7.49 -5.09 -7.67
CA ILE A 130 -6.63 -3.91 -7.47
C ILE A 130 -5.22 -4.34 -7.04
N MET A 131 -5.12 -5.21 -6.05
CA MET A 131 -3.82 -5.69 -5.56
C MET A 131 -3.08 -6.51 -6.63
N ASN A 132 -3.73 -7.48 -7.26
CA ASN A 132 -3.06 -8.38 -8.21
C ASN A 132 -2.55 -7.70 -9.47
N THR A 133 -3.14 -6.57 -9.85
CA THR A 133 -2.79 -5.81 -11.06
C THR A 133 -1.87 -4.62 -10.79
N ALA A 134 -1.46 -4.43 -9.53
CA ALA A 134 -0.57 -3.36 -9.13
C ALA A 134 0.82 -3.49 -9.78
N GLY A 135 1.39 -2.35 -10.16
CA GLY A 135 2.72 -2.22 -10.73
C GLY A 135 3.82 -1.97 -9.68
N PRO A 136 5.09 -2.13 -10.05
CA PRO A 136 6.20 -1.70 -9.21
C PRO A 136 6.25 -0.16 -9.10
N LEU A 137 6.89 0.33 -8.04
CA LEU A 137 7.26 1.74 -7.90
C LEU A 137 8.61 2.00 -8.59
N ALA A 138 8.99 3.28 -8.76
CA ALA A 138 10.27 3.67 -9.37
C ALA A 138 11.49 3.23 -8.55
N LYS A 139 11.30 2.95 -7.26
CA LYS A 139 12.31 2.33 -6.39
C LYS A 139 11.76 1.02 -5.82
N GLU A 140 12.67 0.13 -5.45
CA GLU A 140 12.29 -1.04 -4.69
C GLU A 140 11.96 -0.64 -3.24
N TYR A 141 10.94 -1.27 -2.68
CA TYR A 141 10.48 -1.11 -1.31
C TYR A 141 10.15 -2.46 -0.72
N ASN A 142 10.15 -2.57 0.61
CA ASN A 142 9.65 -3.78 1.22
C ASN A 142 8.12 -3.87 1.11
N VAL A 143 7.57 -5.09 1.10
CA VAL A 143 6.11 -5.31 0.95
C VAL A 143 5.29 -4.75 2.11
N PHE A 144 5.90 -4.54 3.28
CA PHE A 144 5.27 -3.92 4.44
C PHE A 144 5.24 -2.38 4.35
N GLU A 145 5.89 -1.79 3.34
CA GLU A 145 5.80 -0.36 3.03
C GLU A 145 4.79 -0.10 1.91
N VAL A 146 4.74 -0.97 0.89
CA VAL A 146 4.00 -0.69 -0.35
C VAL A 146 2.92 -1.72 -0.71
N GLY A 147 2.77 -2.79 0.07
CA GLY A 147 1.81 -3.84 -0.22
C GLY A 147 2.05 -4.47 -1.59
N ALA A 148 1.02 -4.45 -2.44
CA ALA A 148 1.10 -4.96 -3.80
C ALA A 148 1.83 -4.02 -4.79
N GLY A 149 1.99 -2.74 -4.44
CA GLY A 149 2.64 -1.73 -5.28
C GLY A 149 1.71 -0.59 -5.69
N LEU A 150 2.04 0.09 -6.79
CA LEU A 150 1.29 1.22 -7.33
C LEU A 150 0.06 0.73 -8.08
N ILE A 151 -1.11 1.30 -7.77
CA ILE A 151 -2.39 0.95 -8.41
C ILE A 151 -2.36 1.18 -9.93
N ASP A 152 -2.88 0.21 -10.70
CA ASP A 152 -3.19 0.36 -12.12
C ASP A 152 -4.72 0.28 -12.33
N PRO A 153 -5.41 1.42 -12.46
CA PRO A 153 -6.87 1.44 -12.64
C PRO A 153 -7.34 0.69 -13.88
N ARG A 154 -6.58 0.77 -14.98
CA ARG A 154 -6.98 0.17 -16.26
C ARG A 154 -6.90 -1.34 -16.16
N ALA A 155 -5.82 -1.87 -15.61
CA ALA A 155 -5.65 -3.30 -15.42
C ALA A 155 -6.66 -3.86 -14.39
N ALA A 156 -6.91 -3.13 -13.30
CA ALA A 156 -7.87 -3.54 -12.26
C ALA A 156 -9.31 -3.65 -12.80
N VAL A 157 -9.74 -2.73 -13.68
CA VAL A 157 -11.05 -2.78 -14.34
C VAL A 157 -11.12 -3.88 -15.39
N ALA A 158 -10.05 -4.07 -16.17
CA ALA A 158 -10.04 -4.99 -17.31
C ALA A 158 -9.85 -6.47 -16.94
N THR A 159 -9.22 -6.78 -15.80
CA THR A 159 -8.91 -8.16 -15.43
C THR A 159 -10.15 -8.99 -15.13
N ASP A 160 -10.14 -10.25 -15.56
CA ASP A 160 -11.14 -11.29 -15.28
C ASP A 160 -10.59 -12.37 -14.32
N MET A 161 -9.37 -12.18 -13.81
CA MET A 161 -8.72 -13.06 -12.86
C MET A 161 -8.69 -12.46 -11.47
N THR A 162 -8.78 -13.33 -10.47
CA THR A 162 -8.41 -13.04 -9.08
C THR A 162 -7.50 -14.13 -8.54
N ILE A 163 -6.47 -13.74 -7.81
CA ILE A 163 -5.54 -14.60 -7.08
C ILE A 163 -5.65 -14.20 -5.61
N GLN A 164 -6.54 -14.89 -4.92
CA GLN A 164 -6.99 -14.56 -3.58
C GLN A 164 -6.42 -15.52 -2.55
N THR A 165 -6.14 -15.01 -1.37
CA THR A 165 -5.83 -15.76 -0.16
C THR A 165 -6.84 -15.42 0.93
N THR A 166 -6.81 -16.17 2.02
CA THR A 166 -7.55 -15.84 3.24
C THR A 166 -6.56 -15.72 4.38
N ILE A 167 -6.57 -14.58 5.05
CA ILE A 167 -5.74 -14.31 6.24
C ILE A 167 -6.62 -13.98 7.45
N ALA A 168 -6.01 -13.87 8.62
CA ALA A 168 -6.65 -13.36 9.82
C ALA A 168 -6.82 -11.84 9.74
N GLY A 169 -8.05 -11.37 9.58
CA GLY A 169 -8.42 -9.96 9.68
C GLY A 169 -8.87 -9.60 11.09
N LEU A 170 -8.55 -8.38 11.54
CA LEU A 170 -8.99 -7.86 12.83
C LEU A 170 -10.33 -7.14 12.70
N HIS A 171 -11.27 -7.43 13.60
CA HIS A 171 -12.59 -6.83 13.66
C HIS A 171 -12.89 -6.36 15.08
N LEU A 172 -13.11 -5.06 15.24
CA LEU A 172 -13.49 -4.45 16.52
C LEU A 172 -15.01 -4.32 16.58
N GLU A 173 -15.66 -5.06 17.48
CA GLU A 173 -17.07 -4.89 17.81
C GLU A 173 -17.20 -4.58 19.30
N LYS A 174 -17.79 -3.42 19.65
CA LYS A 174 -18.06 -3.01 21.05
C LYS A 174 -16.82 -3.15 21.95
N ASP A 175 -15.69 -2.62 21.48
CA ASP A 175 -14.38 -2.67 22.15
C ASP A 175 -13.79 -4.09 22.32
N VAL A 176 -14.35 -5.11 21.67
CA VAL A 176 -13.80 -6.45 21.62
C VAL A 176 -13.15 -6.67 20.27
N LEU A 177 -11.83 -6.86 20.27
CA LEU A 177 -11.08 -7.22 19.09
C LEU A 177 -11.22 -8.72 18.84
N THR A 178 -11.78 -9.07 17.69
CA THR A 178 -11.96 -10.46 17.24
C THR A 178 -11.28 -10.67 15.90
N THR A 179 -11.04 -11.93 15.54
CA THR A 179 -10.48 -12.29 14.23
C THR A 179 -11.59 -12.80 13.32
N ILE A 180 -11.62 -12.26 12.10
CA ILE A 180 -12.51 -12.70 11.02
C ILE A 180 -11.69 -13.09 9.78
N PRO A 181 -12.20 -13.94 8.87
CA PRO A 181 -11.55 -14.18 7.60
C PRO A 181 -11.44 -12.89 6.77
N ASP A 182 -10.23 -12.50 6.37
CA ASP A 182 -9.98 -11.43 5.39
C ASP A 182 -9.52 -12.03 4.06
N HIS A 183 -10.30 -11.79 3.02
CA HIS A 183 -10.00 -12.21 1.66
C HIS A 183 -9.19 -11.11 0.96
N THR A 184 -7.94 -11.44 0.59
CA THR A 184 -6.97 -10.43 0.12
C THR A 184 -6.14 -10.94 -1.06
N GLY A 185 -5.47 -10.02 -1.76
CA GLY A 185 -4.52 -10.31 -2.83
C GLY A 185 -3.08 -10.50 -2.33
N ALA A 186 -2.88 -10.80 -1.04
CA ALA A 186 -1.57 -10.91 -0.39
C ALA A 186 -1.35 -12.26 0.31
N LEU A 187 -0.16 -12.83 0.17
CA LEU A 187 0.29 -14.04 0.86
C LEU A 187 0.99 -13.68 2.18
N SER A 188 0.19 -13.25 3.16
CA SER A 188 0.71 -12.95 4.49
C SER A 188 0.80 -14.22 5.34
N TYR A 189 1.97 -14.44 5.95
CA TYR A 189 2.23 -15.54 6.88
C TYR A 189 2.25 -15.09 8.34
N GLY A 190 2.25 -13.77 8.60
CA GLY A 190 2.19 -13.21 9.95
C GLY A 190 3.48 -13.43 10.75
N PHE A 191 3.35 -13.49 12.07
CA PHE A 191 4.44 -13.84 12.97
C PHE A 191 4.71 -15.34 12.97
N LEU A 192 5.96 -15.72 12.77
CA LEU A 192 6.44 -17.09 12.82
C LEU A 192 7.57 -17.20 13.85
N SER A 193 7.57 -18.28 14.64
CA SER A 193 8.60 -18.56 15.65
C SER A 193 9.40 -19.79 15.26
N THR A 194 10.73 -19.67 15.13
CA THR A 194 11.62 -20.81 14.85
C THR A 194 12.31 -21.35 16.11
N ASN A 195 11.98 -20.80 17.28
CA ASN A 195 12.54 -21.20 18.58
C ASN A 195 12.40 -22.71 18.85
N ASP A 196 11.24 -23.28 18.52
CA ASP A 196 10.92 -24.69 18.74
C ASP A 196 11.39 -25.62 17.61
N GLY A 197 11.90 -25.07 16.49
CA GLY A 197 12.34 -25.86 15.35
C GLY A 197 12.13 -25.17 14.00
N ASN A 198 12.31 -25.96 12.94
CA ASN A 198 12.00 -25.49 11.59
C ASN A 198 10.49 -25.24 11.45
N VAL A 199 10.13 -24.09 10.87
CA VAL A 199 8.75 -23.73 10.57
C VAL A 199 8.41 -24.11 9.13
N ARG A 200 7.17 -24.57 8.93
CA ARG A 200 6.55 -24.72 7.62
C ARG A 200 5.12 -24.24 7.70
N GLU A 201 4.91 -22.97 7.36
CA GLU A 201 3.60 -22.33 7.40
C GLU A 201 2.89 -22.44 6.07
N ARG A 202 1.57 -22.64 6.08
CA ARG A 202 0.76 -22.88 4.87
C ARG A 202 -0.21 -21.73 4.65
N ASN A 203 -0.29 -21.26 3.42
CA ASN A 203 -1.40 -20.43 2.94
C ASN A 203 -2.07 -21.08 1.71
N SER A 204 -3.38 -20.93 1.58
CA SER A 204 -4.16 -21.45 0.46
C SER A 204 -4.42 -20.33 -0.54
N ILE A 205 -4.09 -20.58 -1.81
CA ILE A 205 -4.29 -19.65 -2.91
C ILE A 205 -5.46 -20.13 -3.76
N ARG A 206 -6.43 -19.25 -3.99
CA ARG A 206 -7.60 -19.45 -4.83
C ARG A 206 -7.48 -18.57 -6.07
N LEU A 207 -7.37 -19.20 -7.23
CA LEU A 207 -7.34 -18.52 -8.53
C LEU A 207 -8.68 -18.69 -9.20
N GLN A 208 -9.39 -17.60 -9.45
CA GLN A 208 -10.65 -17.62 -10.19
C GLN A 208 -10.42 -17.01 -11.56
N ASN A 209 -10.89 -17.73 -12.59
CA ASN A 209 -10.89 -17.29 -13.97
C ASN A 209 -12.34 -17.06 -14.39
N ARG A 210 -12.73 -15.79 -14.59
CA ARG A 210 -14.07 -15.41 -15.08
C ARG A 210 -14.14 -15.29 -16.60
N SER A 211 -13.03 -15.53 -17.31
CA SER A 211 -12.98 -15.51 -18.77
C SER A 211 -13.60 -16.77 -19.38
N SER A 212 -13.84 -16.71 -20.69
CA SER A 212 -14.30 -17.83 -21.51
C SER A 212 -13.19 -18.80 -21.92
N GLU A 213 -11.93 -18.49 -21.63
CA GLU A 213 -10.77 -19.27 -22.06
C GLU A 213 -10.02 -19.86 -20.87
N ALA A 214 -9.42 -21.04 -21.05
CA ALA A 214 -8.53 -21.58 -20.04
C ALA A 214 -7.22 -20.79 -20.03
N LYS A 215 -6.76 -20.39 -18.84
CA LYS A 215 -5.51 -19.64 -18.66
C LYS A 215 -4.47 -20.48 -17.94
N THR A 216 -3.23 -20.42 -18.40
CA THR A 216 -2.11 -21.15 -17.82
C THR A 216 -1.00 -20.17 -17.50
N PHE A 217 -0.55 -20.17 -16.25
CA PHE A 217 0.44 -19.23 -15.73
C PHE A 217 1.74 -19.95 -15.40
N THR A 218 2.85 -19.34 -15.76
CA THR A 218 4.15 -19.59 -15.15
C THR A 218 4.22 -18.79 -13.84
N VAL A 219 4.75 -19.41 -12.78
CA VAL A 219 4.77 -18.82 -11.43
C VAL A 219 6.21 -18.65 -10.96
N ASP A 220 6.60 -17.40 -10.76
CA ASP A 220 7.93 -17.01 -10.30
C ASP A 220 7.86 -16.42 -8.90
N VAL A 221 8.88 -16.71 -8.09
CA VAL A 221 8.98 -16.24 -6.70
C VAL A 221 10.25 -15.43 -6.56
N GLN A 222 10.10 -14.18 -6.14
CA GLN A 222 11.20 -13.26 -5.94
C GLN A 222 11.15 -12.74 -4.51
N PHE A 223 12.18 -13.01 -3.73
CA PHE A 223 12.38 -12.35 -2.45
C PHE A 223 13.00 -10.98 -2.67
N GLY A 224 12.47 -9.96 -1.99
CA GLY A 224 13.06 -8.63 -1.93
C GLY A 224 13.93 -8.50 -0.69
N ALA A 225 15.06 -7.80 -0.81
CA ALA A 225 15.87 -7.40 0.34
C ALA A 225 16.14 -5.90 0.27
N VAL A 226 15.23 -5.16 0.86
CA VAL A 226 15.21 -3.70 0.86
C VAL A 226 14.78 -3.27 2.25
N ASN A 227 15.47 -2.26 2.79
CA ASN A 227 15.13 -1.53 4.02
C ASN A 227 14.46 -2.38 5.12
N GLY A 228 15.28 -3.09 5.91
CA GLY A 228 14.80 -3.92 7.03
C GLY A 228 14.29 -5.32 6.66
N THR A 229 14.10 -5.63 5.37
CA THR A 229 13.81 -7.00 4.91
C THR A 229 15.09 -7.77 4.59
N LEU A 230 15.19 -8.99 5.10
CA LEU A 230 16.34 -9.88 4.92
C LEU A 230 16.25 -10.72 3.65
N ARG A 231 17.41 -11.06 3.07
CA ARG A 231 17.50 -11.98 1.93
C ARG A 231 17.19 -13.40 2.41
N ALA A 232 16.22 -14.03 1.76
CA ALA A 232 15.84 -15.40 2.11
C ALA A 232 16.94 -16.43 1.85
N VAL A 233 17.74 -16.23 0.80
CA VAL A 233 18.85 -17.14 0.44
C VAL A 233 19.93 -17.21 1.52
N ASP A 234 20.17 -16.11 2.24
CA ASP A 234 21.21 -16.05 3.27
C ASP A 234 20.74 -16.74 4.57
N SER A 235 19.42 -16.78 4.80
CA SER A 235 18.80 -17.37 5.99
C SER A 235 18.20 -18.76 5.77
N GLY A 236 18.25 -19.29 4.54
CA GLY A 236 17.66 -20.59 4.18
C GLY A 236 16.12 -20.59 4.13
N VAL A 237 15.49 -19.41 4.14
CA VAL A 237 14.04 -19.27 4.02
C VAL A 237 13.65 -19.56 2.56
N VAL A 238 12.63 -20.38 2.37
CA VAL A 238 12.16 -20.77 1.04
C VAL A 238 10.65 -20.63 0.97
N ARG A 239 10.16 -20.13 -0.16
CA ARG A 239 8.75 -20.19 -0.50
C ARG A 239 8.52 -21.29 -1.53
N GLN A 240 7.70 -22.28 -1.20
CA GLN A 240 7.39 -23.42 -2.04
C GLN A 240 5.96 -23.33 -2.59
N THR A 241 5.82 -23.49 -3.91
CA THR A 241 4.53 -23.52 -4.60
C THR A 241 4.60 -24.30 -5.92
N ASN A 242 3.49 -24.35 -6.64
CA ASN A 242 3.46 -24.79 -8.02
C ASN A 242 4.11 -23.75 -8.94
N GLN A 243 5.10 -24.17 -9.73
CA GLN A 243 5.75 -23.32 -10.75
C GLN A 243 4.87 -23.07 -11.98
N LYS A 244 3.77 -23.84 -12.12
CA LYS A 244 2.80 -23.73 -13.20
C LYS A 244 1.40 -23.97 -12.66
N VAL A 245 0.44 -23.14 -13.08
CA VAL A 245 -0.96 -23.27 -12.68
C VAL A 245 -1.86 -23.07 -13.88
N THR A 246 -2.79 -23.99 -14.10
CA THR A 246 -3.84 -23.86 -15.13
C THR A 246 -5.19 -23.68 -14.46
N VAL A 247 -5.95 -22.68 -14.90
CA VAL A 247 -7.31 -22.38 -14.43
C VAL A 247 -8.26 -22.45 -15.62
N PRO A 248 -9.14 -23.47 -15.70
CA PRO A 248 -10.11 -23.56 -16.79
C PRO A 248 -11.04 -22.34 -16.85
N ALA A 249 -11.60 -22.09 -18.04
CA ALA A 249 -12.59 -21.04 -18.27
C ALA A 249 -13.76 -21.10 -17.27
N GLY A 250 -14.12 -19.97 -16.67
CA GLY A 250 -15.20 -19.88 -15.69
C GLY A 250 -15.02 -20.73 -14.43
N LYS A 251 -13.80 -21.22 -14.13
CA LYS A 251 -13.53 -22.10 -12.98
C LYS A 251 -12.58 -21.46 -11.98
N THR A 252 -12.50 -22.11 -10.83
CA THR A 252 -11.53 -21.81 -9.78
C THR A 252 -10.54 -22.97 -9.66
N ALA A 253 -9.26 -22.66 -9.50
CA ALA A 253 -8.23 -23.59 -9.07
C ALA A 253 -7.71 -23.19 -7.69
N THR A 254 -7.42 -24.17 -6.84
CA THR A 254 -6.85 -23.94 -5.50
C THR A 254 -5.53 -24.67 -5.39
N HIS A 255 -4.51 -24.01 -4.83
CA HIS A 255 -3.25 -24.66 -4.49
C HIS A 255 -2.66 -24.10 -3.20
N ASN A 256 -1.74 -24.85 -2.61
CA ASN A 256 -1.07 -24.42 -1.38
C ASN A 256 0.24 -23.71 -1.71
N ALA A 257 0.59 -22.74 -0.87
CA ALA A 257 1.88 -22.10 -0.83
C ALA A 257 2.45 -22.22 0.58
N PHE A 258 3.72 -22.60 0.67
CA PHE A 258 4.39 -22.74 1.96
C PHE A 258 5.51 -21.74 2.10
N LEU A 259 5.63 -21.15 3.29
CA LEU A 259 6.87 -20.51 3.73
C LEU A 259 7.58 -21.49 4.67
N ILE A 260 8.83 -21.78 4.38
CA ILE A 260 9.67 -22.70 5.15
C ILE A 260 10.84 -21.90 5.71
N ALA A 261 11.01 -21.94 7.02
CA ALA A 261 12.07 -21.24 7.73
C ALA A 261 12.83 -22.22 8.64
N PRO A 262 14.13 -22.45 8.42
CA PRO A 262 14.95 -23.26 9.33
C PRO A 262 15.05 -22.64 10.73
N LYS A 263 15.33 -23.45 11.75
CA LYS A 263 15.64 -22.97 13.12
C LYS A 263 16.81 -21.95 13.17
N THR A 264 17.67 -21.98 12.16
CA THR A 264 18.81 -21.06 12.03
C THR A 264 18.46 -19.75 11.33
N THR A 265 17.17 -19.51 11.04
CA THR A 265 16.72 -18.29 10.37
C THR A 265 17.03 -17.09 11.27
N ALA A 266 17.63 -16.04 10.69
CA ALA A 266 17.87 -14.81 11.43
C ALA A 266 16.54 -14.10 11.72
N PRO A 267 16.34 -13.53 12.93
CA PRO A 267 15.19 -12.69 13.23
C PRO A 267 15.05 -11.54 12.24
N GLY A 268 13.85 -11.30 11.72
CA GLY A 268 13.63 -10.21 10.77
C GLY A 268 12.38 -10.34 9.91
N LEU A 269 12.20 -9.35 9.05
CA LEU A 269 11.17 -9.38 8.01
C LEU A 269 11.69 -10.12 6.79
N TYR A 270 10.86 -10.97 6.21
CA TYR A 270 11.11 -11.67 4.96
C TYR A 270 9.92 -11.44 4.05
N GLY A 271 10.15 -11.13 2.78
CA GLY A 271 9.05 -10.92 1.86
C GLY A 271 9.50 -10.68 0.43
N GLY A 272 8.53 -10.47 -0.43
CA GLY A 272 8.74 -10.26 -1.86
C GLY A 272 7.45 -10.52 -2.62
N TYR A 273 7.57 -10.96 -3.87
CA TYR A 273 6.43 -11.11 -4.74
C TYR A 273 6.40 -12.48 -5.42
N VAL A 274 5.20 -13.02 -5.55
CA VAL A 274 4.89 -14.12 -6.46
C VAL A 274 4.29 -13.50 -7.71
N THR A 275 4.87 -13.80 -8.86
CA THR A 275 4.41 -13.30 -10.17
C THR A 275 3.79 -14.45 -10.96
N TYR A 276 2.62 -14.21 -11.55
CA TYR A 276 1.90 -15.16 -12.39
C TYR A 276 1.83 -14.56 -13.80
N THR A 277 2.59 -15.12 -14.74
CA THR A 277 2.65 -14.65 -16.13
C THR A 277 1.88 -15.61 -17.03
N ASN A 278 0.88 -15.11 -17.76
CA ASN A 278 0.08 -15.95 -18.67
C ASN A 278 0.95 -16.44 -19.84
N GLN A 279 0.99 -17.75 -20.05
CA GLN A 279 1.76 -18.37 -21.14
C GLN A 279 1.23 -18.02 -22.54
N ALA A 280 -0.04 -17.61 -22.65
CA ALA A 280 -0.65 -17.17 -23.91
C ALA A 280 -0.51 -15.65 -24.16
N ASN A 281 -0.20 -14.87 -23.12
CA ASN A 281 -0.05 -13.41 -23.20
C ASN A 281 0.92 -12.93 -22.11
N GLU A 282 2.17 -12.66 -22.48
CA GLU A 282 3.20 -12.23 -21.53
C GLU A 282 2.94 -10.89 -20.84
N ASN A 283 2.01 -10.08 -21.38
CA ASN A 283 1.60 -8.81 -20.77
C ASN A 283 0.48 -9.01 -19.73
N GLU A 284 -0.13 -10.19 -19.66
CA GLU A 284 -1.06 -10.53 -18.59
C GLU A 284 -0.28 -11.12 -17.41
N VAL A 285 0.12 -10.21 -16.52
CA VAL A 285 0.94 -10.50 -15.35
C VAL A 285 0.17 -10.11 -14.09
N TYR A 286 0.15 -11.01 -13.11
CA TYR A 286 -0.38 -10.74 -11.78
C TYR A 286 0.73 -10.81 -10.74
N ARG A 287 0.74 -9.84 -9.83
CA ARG A 287 1.75 -9.72 -8.78
C ARG A 287 1.09 -9.84 -7.41
N VAL A 288 1.57 -10.78 -6.60
CA VAL A 288 1.02 -11.10 -5.28
C VAL A 288 2.12 -10.89 -4.24
N PRO A 289 2.05 -9.86 -3.37
CA PRO A 289 3.02 -9.70 -2.30
C PRO A 289 2.92 -10.87 -1.33
N PHE A 290 4.06 -11.32 -0.81
CA PHE A 290 4.13 -12.28 0.28
C PHE A 290 5.10 -11.81 1.35
N GLY A 291 4.88 -12.21 2.60
CA GLY A 291 5.68 -11.71 3.71
C GLY A 291 5.42 -12.42 5.03
N ALA A 292 6.45 -12.43 5.89
CA ALA A 292 6.44 -12.98 7.24
C ALA A 292 7.37 -12.16 8.14
N ALA A 293 7.02 -12.05 9.42
CA ALA A 293 7.90 -11.59 10.48
C ALA A 293 8.38 -12.83 11.25
N ILE A 294 9.67 -13.15 11.17
CA ILE A 294 10.23 -14.37 11.76
C ILE A 294 11.05 -14.00 12.98
N ASP A 295 10.70 -14.54 14.14
CA ASP A 295 11.33 -14.29 15.45
C ASP A 295 11.54 -12.79 15.75
N LEU A 296 10.72 -11.93 15.12
CA LEU A 296 10.77 -10.50 15.29
C LEU A 296 10.06 -10.14 16.59
N GLU A 297 10.83 -9.74 17.59
CA GLU A 297 10.28 -9.10 18.78
C GLU A 297 9.76 -7.72 18.39
N VAL A 298 8.44 -7.55 18.42
CA VAL A 298 7.80 -6.25 18.22
C VAL A 298 7.52 -5.68 19.60
N ASP A 299 8.53 -5.06 20.21
CA ASP A 299 8.35 -4.34 21.46
C ASP A 299 7.60 -3.02 21.19
N PHE A 300 6.27 -3.08 21.17
CA PHE A 300 5.42 -1.90 21.23
C PHE A 300 4.31 -2.13 22.25
N GLU A 301 4.45 -1.49 23.41
CA GLU A 301 3.37 -1.40 24.40
C GLU A 301 2.28 -0.49 23.79
N PHE A 302 1.24 -1.08 23.19
CA PHE A 302 0.07 -0.33 22.76
C PHE A 302 -0.69 0.12 24.01
N ASP A 303 -0.45 1.36 24.43
CA ASP A 303 -1.22 1.97 25.51
C ASP A 303 -2.64 2.27 25.03
N LEU A 304 -3.52 1.33 25.33
CA LEU A 304 -4.93 1.37 25.01
C LEU A 304 -5.63 2.58 25.70
N GLU A 305 -5.07 3.12 26.79
CA GLU A 305 -5.57 4.34 27.44
C GLU A 305 -5.14 5.61 26.70
N SER A 306 -3.92 5.64 26.13
CA SER A 306 -3.48 6.71 25.22
C SER A 306 -4.32 6.75 23.93
N PHE A 307 -4.72 5.60 23.38
CA PHE A 307 -5.57 5.57 22.19
C PHE A 307 -7.02 6.02 22.48
N LYS A 308 -7.58 5.63 23.63
CA LYS A 308 -8.92 6.08 24.09
C LYS A 308 -8.99 7.59 24.33
N THR A 309 -7.89 8.21 24.72
CA THR A 309 -7.82 9.67 24.91
C THR A 309 -7.71 10.44 23.60
N LEU A 310 -7.25 9.81 22.51
CA LEU A 310 -7.19 10.38 21.15
C LEU A 310 -8.50 10.26 20.35
N LEU A 311 -9.34 9.28 20.67
CA LEU A 311 -10.63 9.03 20.00
C LEU A 311 -11.64 10.20 20.03
N PRO A 312 -11.78 10.99 21.11
CA PRO A 312 -12.66 12.16 21.15
C PRO A 312 -12.23 13.26 20.17
N ASP A 313 -10.93 13.46 20.00
CA ASP A 313 -10.39 14.50 19.11
C ASP A 313 -10.46 14.08 17.64
N LEU A 314 -10.36 12.77 17.34
CA LEU A 314 -10.48 12.23 15.98
C LEU A 314 -11.93 12.18 15.46
N LEU A 315 -12.92 12.19 16.35
CA LEU A 315 -14.36 12.22 16.04
C LEU A 315 -14.95 13.64 16.07
N ALA A 316 -14.14 14.65 16.44
CA ALA A 316 -14.53 16.05 16.54
C ALA A 316 -14.01 16.93 15.38
N SER A 317 -13.25 16.36 14.43
CA SER A 317 -12.83 16.99 13.16
C SER A 317 -13.70 16.54 11.99
#